data_AF-A0A5M9J472-F1
#
_entry.id   AF-A0A5M9J472-F1
#
_cell.length_a   1.000
_cell.length_b   1.000
_cell.length_c   1.000
_cell.angle_alpha   90.00
_cell.angle_beta   90.00
_cell.angle_gamma   90.00
#
_symmetry.space_group_name_H-M   'P 1'
#
loop_
_entity.id
_entity.type
_entity.pdbx_description
1 polymer ?
#
loop_
_entity_poly.entity_id
_entity_poly.type
_entity_poly.pdbx_seq_one_letter_code
_entity_poly.pdbx_strand_id
1 'polypeptide(L)'
;MMVYEDRHAHAHPQVQTSRTPVRSPLQNGISLHPRPDRPLRGVHPAPAQIPPPEPAPPHPRLPHRPPHPPDLARPLRKPPAALLPTRTVSLDPAALFAKIVGAARGRGGYCLEGSTFFNHVLRALGFQVYAAGARIRRRSEEDGVPRGDYIGWFHMVNIVTLPDGHKYMVDVAFGGDGATRPLALVPGRAVRNLGLQEVRLVREAIPQLVDRSQLQWVYQYRNGAAGDWNAYYAFAEVEFLHADLEIVNFFVSGRVGGGNFQTENVFVVAFLSGRGEGEGEEGEGEVKIIGKRMLVNGVLKENLGGKTRVVRVCQGEERESEGLEGGIWDSTDGGGDQGDQGEQCRVEGGRRWACGGVEGVEKETKIA
;
A
#
# COMPACT_ATOMS: atom_id res chain seq x y z
N MET A 1 10.32 -2.80 18.27
CA MET A 1 11.61 -2.08 18.37
C MET A 1 12.44 -2.66 19.52
N MET A 2 13.50 -3.43 19.23
CA MET A 2 14.62 -3.68 20.17
C MET A 2 15.90 -3.81 19.35
N VAL A 3 16.97 -3.14 19.79
CA VAL A 3 18.31 -3.24 19.21
C VAL A 3 19.15 -4.00 20.22
N TYR A 4 19.70 -5.16 19.84
CA TYR A 4 20.72 -5.84 20.62
C TYR A 4 22.09 -5.45 20.06
N GLU A 5 22.88 -4.75 20.86
CA GLU A 5 24.23 -4.35 20.51
C GLU A 5 25.18 -5.46 20.97
N ASP A 6 25.70 -6.27 20.04
CA ASP A 6 26.76 -7.23 20.36
C ASP A 6 28.12 -6.66 19.92
N ARG A 7 29.09 -6.68 20.85
CA ARG A 7 30.45 -6.19 20.65
C ARG A 7 31.43 -7.31 20.97
N HIS A 8 32.52 -7.35 20.19
CA HIS A 8 33.64 -8.29 20.20
C HIS A 8 33.49 -9.50 19.25
N ALA A 9 34.54 -10.04 18.63
CA ALA A 9 35.83 -9.44 18.23
C ALA A 9 36.48 -10.32 17.13
N HIS A 10 37.31 -9.69 16.29
CA HIS A 10 38.33 -10.27 15.38
C HIS A 10 38.40 -11.80 15.15
N ALA A 11 38.20 -12.22 13.89
CA ALA A 11 39.13 -13.12 13.19
C ALA A 11 38.93 -13.09 11.65
N HIS A 12 39.99 -12.71 10.90
CA HIS A 12 40.16 -13.11 9.50
C HIS A 12 40.72 -14.55 9.47
N PRO A 13 40.44 -15.38 8.45
CA PRO A 13 41.39 -15.42 7.33
C PRO A 13 40.84 -15.78 5.91
N GLN A 14 41.56 -15.24 4.92
CA GLN A 14 41.97 -15.86 3.65
C GLN A 14 40.92 -16.24 2.58
N VAL A 15 41.07 -15.57 1.43
CA VAL A 15 40.51 -15.91 0.11
C VAL A 15 41.25 -17.10 -0.50
N GLN A 16 40.55 -18.04 -1.13
CA GLN A 16 41.14 -18.95 -2.12
C GLN A 16 40.37 -18.91 -3.45
N THR A 17 41.04 -18.42 -4.49
CA THR A 17 40.56 -18.47 -5.88
C THR A 17 41.23 -19.60 -6.63
N SER A 18 40.49 -20.66 -6.99
CA SER A 18 40.98 -21.71 -7.88
C SER A 18 40.59 -21.42 -9.33
N ARG A 19 41.58 -21.07 -10.16
CA ARG A 19 41.44 -21.03 -11.63
C ARG A 19 41.88 -22.36 -12.22
N THR A 20 41.06 -22.96 -13.07
CA THR A 20 41.43 -24.10 -13.92
C THR A 20 41.05 -23.83 -15.38
N PRO A 21 42.01 -23.78 -16.32
CA PRO A 21 41.73 -23.75 -17.75
C PRO A 21 41.85 -25.16 -18.35
N VAL A 22 40.89 -25.57 -19.18
CA VAL A 22 40.99 -26.79 -19.99
C VAL A 22 40.81 -26.44 -21.47
N ARG A 23 41.70 -26.98 -22.31
CA ARG A 23 41.83 -26.67 -23.74
C ARG A 23 40.96 -27.59 -24.61
N SER A 24 40.53 -27.07 -25.76
CA SER A 24 40.02 -27.85 -26.89
C SER A 24 41.14 -28.55 -27.68
N PRO A 25 40.87 -29.69 -28.35
CA PRO A 25 41.69 -30.24 -29.43
C PRO A 25 41.10 -29.97 -30.84
N LEU A 26 41.92 -30.13 -31.87
CA LEU A 26 41.64 -29.91 -33.30
C LEU A 26 41.89 -31.21 -34.12
N GLN A 27 41.53 -31.18 -35.42
CA GLN A 27 41.88 -32.11 -36.52
C GLN A 27 41.04 -33.40 -36.65
N ASN A 28 40.85 -34.05 -37.81
CA ASN A 28 40.76 -33.68 -39.25
C ASN A 28 40.34 -34.95 -40.05
N GLY A 29 39.67 -34.87 -41.22
CA GLY A 29 39.32 -36.10 -41.99
C GLY A 29 38.65 -35.96 -43.37
N ILE A 30 39.47 -35.77 -44.41
CA ILE A 30 39.30 -36.06 -45.87
C ILE A 30 38.58 -37.42 -46.14
N SER A 31 37.85 -37.72 -47.24
CA SER A 31 37.25 -37.00 -48.42
C SER A 31 36.57 -38.03 -49.38
N LEU A 32 35.86 -37.59 -50.46
CA LEU A 32 35.95 -38.06 -51.88
C LEU A 32 34.75 -37.64 -52.79
N HIS A 33 35.04 -37.39 -54.08
CA HIS A 33 34.10 -37.04 -55.17
C HIS A 33 33.82 -38.24 -56.11
N PRO A 34 32.81 -38.18 -57.00
CA PRO A 34 33.10 -37.86 -58.42
C PRO A 34 32.04 -37.00 -59.16
N ARG A 35 32.45 -36.47 -60.33
CA ARG A 35 31.66 -35.87 -61.44
C ARG A 35 31.34 -36.96 -62.52
N PRO A 36 30.50 -36.76 -63.57
CA PRO A 36 30.16 -35.52 -64.31
C PRO A 36 28.63 -35.40 -64.62
N ASP A 37 28.06 -34.70 -65.62
CA ASP A 37 28.55 -33.93 -66.79
C ASP A 37 27.57 -32.80 -67.23
N ARG A 38 27.62 -32.37 -68.51
CA ARG A 38 26.87 -31.26 -69.15
C ARG A 38 26.03 -31.79 -70.34
N PRO A 39 24.82 -31.24 -70.62
CA PRO A 39 24.71 -30.47 -71.88
C PRO A 39 23.66 -29.32 -71.94
N LEU A 40 24.00 -28.32 -72.78
CA LEU A 40 23.14 -27.52 -73.69
C LEU A 40 21.98 -26.61 -73.19
N ARG A 41 21.61 -25.68 -74.09
CA ARG A 41 20.72 -24.52 -73.88
C ARG A 41 19.24 -24.89 -73.80
N GLY A 42 18.51 -24.21 -72.90
CA GLY A 42 17.05 -24.08 -72.92
C GLY A 42 16.63 -22.62 -72.66
N VAL A 43 15.51 -22.19 -73.22
CA VAL A 43 15.03 -20.80 -73.16
C VAL A 43 14.31 -20.53 -71.83
N HIS A 44 14.71 -19.49 -71.10
CA HIS A 44 13.95 -18.99 -69.94
C HIS A 44 12.98 -17.87 -70.37
N PRO A 45 11.70 -17.92 -69.97
CA PRO A 45 10.79 -16.78 -70.10
C PRO A 45 11.17 -15.67 -69.11
N ALA A 46 10.92 -14.42 -69.49
CA ALA A 46 11.16 -13.27 -68.62
C ALA A 46 10.19 -13.27 -67.41
N PRO A 47 10.63 -12.81 -66.22
CA PRO A 47 9.75 -12.65 -65.08
C PRO A 47 8.69 -11.55 -65.36
N ALA A 48 7.45 -11.82 -64.98
CA ALA A 48 6.35 -10.86 -65.14
C ALA A 48 6.60 -9.61 -64.28
N GLN A 49 6.45 -8.43 -64.90
CA GLN A 49 6.53 -7.16 -64.18
C GLN A 49 5.25 -6.95 -63.37
N ILE A 50 5.39 -6.81 -62.05
CA ILE A 50 4.29 -6.37 -61.18
C ILE A 50 4.13 -4.86 -61.38
N PRO A 51 2.94 -4.35 -61.76
CA PRO A 51 2.73 -2.91 -61.88
C PRO A 51 2.81 -2.24 -60.49
N PRO A 52 3.30 -0.99 -60.40
CA PRO A 52 3.36 -0.29 -59.12
C PRO A 52 1.96 -0.05 -58.54
N PRO A 53 1.81 0.00 -57.20
CA PRO A 53 0.53 0.25 -56.56
C PRO A 53 -0.03 1.64 -56.93
N GLU A 54 -1.34 1.71 -57.09
CA GLU A 54 -2.08 2.93 -57.40
C GLU A 54 -1.92 3.98 -56.29
N PRO A 55 -1.75 5.29 -56.61
CA PRO A 55 -1.62 6.32 -55.59
C PRO A 55 -2.92 6.47 -54.79
N ALA A 56 -2.78 6.58 -53.46
CA ALA A 56 -3.92 6.72 -52.56
C ALA A 56 -4.76 7.98 -52.88
N PRO A 57 -6.10 7.92 -52.72
CA PRO A 57 -6.97 9.07 -52.98
C PRO A 57 -6.66 10.23 -52.00
N PRO A 58 -6.79 11.49 -52.45
CA PRO A 58 -6.46 12.65 -51.63
C PRO A 58 -7.38 12.76 -50.41
N HIS A 59 -6.79 13.01 -49.24
CA HIS A 59 -7.55 13.22 -48.00
C HIS A 59 -8.55 14.39 -48.13
N PRO A 60 -9.77 14.28 -47.56
CA PRO A 60 -10.71 15.38 -47.55
C PRO A 60 -10.15 16.55 -46.73
N ARG A 61 -10.07 17.73 -47.35
CA ARG A 61 -9.65 18.96 -46.66
C ARG A 61 -10.74 19.35 -45.65
N LEU A 62 -10.38 19.44 -44.37
CA LEU A 62 -11.26 19.99 -43.34
C LEU A 62 -11.63 21.45 -43.69
N PRO A 63 -12.89 21.88 -43.52
CA PRO A 63 -13.28 23.26 -43.79
C PRO A 63 -12.56 24.21 -42.83
N HIS A 64 -12.09 25.35 -43.37
CA HIS A 64 -11.37 26.35 -42.59
C HIS A 64 -12.24 26.91 -41.47
N ARG A 65 -11.76 26.77 -40.22
CA ARG A 65 -12.38 27.38 -39.03
C ARG A 65 -12.28 28.91 -39.15
N PRO A 66 -13.37 29.68 -38.95
CA PRO A 66 -13.27 31.14 -38.91
C PRO A 66 -12.41 31.59 -37.71
N PRO A 67 -11.71 32.73 -37.81
CA PRO A 67 -10.89 33.24 -36.73
C PRO A 67 -11.76 33.59 -35.50
N HIS A 68 -11.26 33.24 -34.32
CA HIS A 68 -11.88 33.64 -33.06
C HIS A 68 -11.77 35.17 -32.87
N PRO A 69 -12.78 35.83 -32.26
CA PRO A 69 -12.63 37.22 -31.84
C PRO A 69 -11.56 37.35 -30.74
N PRO A 70 -10.89 38.51 -30.61
CA PRO A 70 -9.79 38.69 -29.68
C PRO A 70 -10.22 38.58 -28.21
N ASP A 71 -9.33 38.03 -27.41
CA ASP A 71 -9.52 37.67 -26.01
C ASP A 71 -9.73 38.91 -25.12
N LEU A 72 -10.95 39.10 -24.61
CA LEU A 72 -11.28 40.11 -23.62
C LEU A 72 -10.80 39.63 -22.24
N ALA A 73 -9.49 39.79 -22.03
CA ALA A 73 -8.77 39.40 -20.81
C ALA A 73 -9.41 40.01 -19.55
N ARG A 74 -10.31 39.23 -18.93
CA ARG A 74 -10.96 39.59 -17.67
C ARG A 74 -9.97 39.29 -16.54
N PRO A 75 -9.49 40.28 -15.77
CA PRO A 75 -8.47 40.04 -14.77
C PRO A 75 -8.98 39.07 -13.70
N LEU A 76 -8.22 38.00 -13.44
CA LEU A 76 -8.48 37.03 -12.39
C LEU A 76 -8.41 37.73 -11.02
N ARG A 77 -9.55 38.24 -10.54
CA ARG A 77 -9.70 38.70 -9.16
C ARG A 77 -9.47 37.51 -8.23
N LYS A 78 -8.35 37.51 -7.50
CA LYS A 78 -8.17 36.63 -6.34
C LYS A 78 -9.38 36.83 -5.40
N PRO A 79 -10.08 35.76 -4.97
CA PRO A 79 -11.08 35.88 -3.91
C PRO A 79 -10.39 36.31 -2.60
N PRO A 80 -11.10 37.00 -1.70
CA PRO A 80 -10.52 37.44 -0.43
C PRO A 80 -10.10 36.23 0.42
N ALA A 81 -8.88 36.28 0.96
CA ALA A 81 -8.36 35.29 1.89
C ALA A 81 -9.00 35.46 3.27
N ALA A 82 -10.24 34.98 3.39
CA ALA A 82 -10.99 34.86 4.64
C ALA A 82 -11.65 33.48 4.71
N LEU A 83 -10.84 32.44 4.54
CA LEU A 83 -11.24 31.10 4.95
C LEU A 83 -11.27 31.06 6.48
N LEU A 84 -12.36 30.51 7.03
CA LEU A 84 -12.44 30.04 8.41
C LEU A 84 -11.19 29.17 8.73
N PRO A 85 -10.80 28.99 10.00
CA PRO A 85 -9.65 28.16 10.35
C PRO A 85 -9.88 26.70 9.95
N THR A 86 -9.59 26.38 8.68
CA THR A 86 -9.56 25.02 8.16
C THR A 86 -8.50 24.29 8.94
N ARG A 87 -8.91 23.27 9.68
CA ARG A 87 -8.02 22.42 10.47
C ARG A 87 -7.21 21.56 9.49
N THR A 88 -6.18 22.16 8.89
CA THR A 88 -5.36 21.53 7.87
C THR A 88 -4.54 20.42 8.50
N VAL A 89 -4.68 19.21 7.96
CA VAL A 89 -3.80 18.09 8.28
C VAL A 89 -2.43 18.40 7.67
N SER A 90 -1.35 18.26 8.44
CA SER A 90 0.00 18.57 7.99
C SER A 90 0.79 17.29 7.80
N LEU A 91 1.52 17.17 6.69
CA LEU A 91 2.49 16.10 6.48
C LEU A 91 3.94 16.51 6.83
N ASP A 92 4.14 17.66 7.48
CA ASP A 92 5.48 18.08 7.94
C ASP A 92 6.07 17.01 8.90
N PRO A 93 7.29 16.51 8.68
CA PRO A 93 7.83 15.41 9.47
C PRO A 93 7.97 15.71 10.96
N ALA A 94 8.24 16.97 11.35
CA ALA A 94 8.34 17.35 12.75
C ALA A 94 6.95 17.48 13.39
N ALA A 95 5.96 18.00 12.67
CA ALA A 95 4.56 18.03 13.10
C ALA A 95 3.98 16.60 13.25
N LEU A 96 4.31 15.69 12.32
CA LEU A 96 3.94 14.27 12.38
C LEU A 96 4.59 13.59 13.59
N PHE A 97 5.90 13.76 13.81
CA PHE A 97 6.58 13.21 14.99
C PHE A 97 5.99 13.76 16.30
N ALA A 98 5.72 15.07 16.37
CA ALA A 98 5.09 15.69 17.53
C ALA A 98 3.62 15.21 17.72
N LYS A 99 2.88 14.93 16.64
CA LYS A 99 1.52 14.36 16.71
C LYS A 99 1.52 12.92 17.22
N ILE A 100 2.38 12.09 16.64
CA ILE A 100 2.36 10.63 16.77
C ILE A 100 3.13 10.15 18.00
N VAL A 101 4.35 10.66 18.19
CA VAL A 101 5.27 10.24 19.26
C VAL A 101 5.25 11.23 20.43
N GLY A 102 5.34 12.54 20.13
CA GLY A 102 5.53 13.58 21.15
C GLY A 102 4.28 13.90 22.00
N ALA A 103 3.08 13.74 21.44
CA ALA A 103 1.85 14.01 22.16
C ALA A 103 1.54 12.87 23.14
N ALA A 104 1.55 13.15 24.44
CA ALA A 104 1.32 12.17 25.52
C ALA A 104 -0.02 11.39 25.43
N ARG A 105 -0.95 11.81 24.56
CA ARG A 105 -2.21 11.13 24.26
C ARG A 105 -2.06 9.98 23.24
N GLY A 106 -0.98 9.93 22.47
CA GLY A 106 -0.74 8.90 21.44
C GLY A 106 -1.73 8.97 20.29
N ARG A 107 -1.77 10.12 19.59
CA ARG A 107 -2.63 10.31 18.41
C ARG A 107 -1.97 9.64 17.21
N GLY A 108 -2.66 8.77 16.50
CA GLY A 108 -2.22 8.29 15.19
C GLY A 108 -2.48 9.33 14.10
N GLY A 109 -2.53 8.83 12.86
CA GLY A 109 -2.93 9.62 11.70
C GLY A 109 -3.74 8.79 10.71
N TYR A 110 -4.27 9.45 9.69
CA TYR A 110 -4.82 8.74 8.52
C TYR A 110 -3.71 8.34 7.54
N CYS A 111 -4.08 7.71 6.41
CA CYS A 111 -3.15 7.08 5.47
C CYS A 111 -1.91 7.91 5.10
N LEU A 112 -2.08 9.19 4.73
CA LEU A 112 -0.93 10.02 4.34
C LEU A 112 -0.04 10.39 5.53
N GLU A 113 -0.61 10.69 6.69
CA GLU A 113 0.17 11.01 7.90
C GLU A 113 0.99 9.80 8.36
N GLY A 114 0.36 8.64 8.52
CA GLY A 114 1.00 7.42 9.02
C GLY A 114 2.06 6.89 8.05
N SER A 115 1.73 6.76 6.76
CA SER A 115 2.70 6.28 5.77
C SER A 115 3.81 7.29 5.46
N THR A 116 3.56 8.61 5.54
CA THR A 116 4.64 9.63 5.43
C THR A 116 5.56 9.58 6.64
N PHE A 117 5.01 9.53 7.86
CA PHE A 117 5.81 9.38 9.08
C PHE A 117 6.69 8.13 9.01
N PHE A 118 6.12 6.98 8.63
CA PHE A 118 6.87 5.74 8.51
C PHE A 118 7.90 5.76 7.37
N ASN A 119 7.65 6.49 6.27
CA ASN A 119 8.65 6.74 5.23
C ASN A 119 9.89 7.43 5.83
N HIS A 120 9.69 8.49 6.61
CA HIS A 120 10.79 9.21 7.27
C HIS A 120 11.53 8.35 8.30
N VAL A 121 10.84 7.48 9.05
CA VAL A 121 11.47 6.49 9.94
C VAL A 121 12.36 5.53 9.14
N LEU A 122 11.85 4.93 8.06
CA LEU A 122 12.63 4.03 7.20
C LEU A 122 13.87 4.73 6.59
N ARG A 123 13.73 5.98 6.14
CA ARG A 123 14.86 6.79 5.64
C ARG A 123 15.90 7.08 6.72
N ALA A 124 15.46 7.40 7.93
CA ALA A 124 16.37 7.64 9.07
C ALA A 124 17.13 6.37 9.50
N LEU A 125 16.52 5.19 9.31
CA LEU A 125 17.16 3.88 9.48
C LEU A 125 18.07 3.47 8.31
N GLY A 126 18.21 4.31 7.27
CA GLY A 126 19.12 4.07 6.14
C GLY A 126 18.54 3.23 5.00
N PHE A 127 17.24 2.90 5.00
CA PHE A 127 16.62 2.20 3.87
C PHE A 127 16.51 3.10 2.65
N GLN A 128 16.78 2.56 1.46
CA GLN A 128 16.37 3.18 0.20
C GLN A 128 14.86 3.02 0.05
N VAL A 129 14.10 4.09 0.31
CA VAL A 129 12.64 4.07 0.27
C VAL A 129 12.08 5.34 -0.35
N TYR A 130 11.00 5.19 -1.11
CA TYR A 130 10.24 6.29 -1.68
C TYR A 130 8.73 6.06 -1.52
N ALA A 131 7.94 7.12 -1.61
CA ALA A 131 6.49 7.07 -1.55
C ALA A 131 5.90 6.87 -2.96
N ALA A 132 4.78 6.16 -3.08
CA ALA A 132 4.03 6.03 -4.32
C ALA A 132 2.52 6.21 -4.08
N GLY A 133 1.87 7.04 -4.90
CA GLY A 133 0.43 7.28 -4.81
C GLY A 133 -0.41 6.06 -5.23
N ALA A 134 -1.40 5.71 -4.42
CA ALA A 134 -2.29 4.58 -4.64
C ALA A 134 -3.74 5.03 -4.91
N ARG A 135 -4.36 4.37 -5.88
CA ARG A 135 -5.78 4.47 -6.22
C ARG A 135 -6.54 3.37 -5.51
N ILE A 136 -7.60 3.69 -4.79
CA ILE A 136 -8.37 2.70 -4.02
C ILE A 136 -9.70 2.36 -4.71
N ARG A 137 -10.28 1.21 -4.41
CA ARG A 137 -11.69 0.92 -4.65
C ARG A 137 -12.51 1.24 -3.40
N ARG A 138 -13.72 1.76 -3.59
CA ARG A 138 -14.70 1.83 -2.50
C ARG A 138 -15.23 0.43 -2.20
N ARG A 139 -15.59 0.20 -0.94
CA ARG A 139 -16.29 -1.01 -0.50
C ARG A 139 -17.78 -0.87 -0.83
N SER A 140 -18.43 -1.97 -1.20
CA SER A 140 -19.89 -2.03 -1.23
C SER A 140 -20.44 -1.81 0.17
N GLU A 141 -21.55 -1.08 0.28
CA GLU A 141 -22.27 -0.90 1.56
C GLU A 141 -23.00 -2.19 1.98
N GLU A 142 -23.33 -3.06 1.03
CA GLU A 142 -24.09 -4.31 1.24
C GLU A 142 -23.26 -5.39 1.96
N ASP A 143 -22.00 -5.60 1.54
CA ASP A 143 -21.16 -6.71 1.99
C ASP A 143 -19.70 -6.32 2.31
N GLY A 144 -19.33 -5.05 2.18
CA GLY A 144 -17.98 -4.55 2.48
C GLY A 144 -16.89 -4.95 1.49
N VAL A 145 -17.21 -5.65 0.39
CA VAL A 145 -16.24 -6.09 -0.62
C VAL A 145 -15.88 -4.91 -1.56
N PRO A 146 -14.60 -4.67 -1.89
CA PRO A 146 -14.19 -3.60 -2.79
C PRO A 146 -14.56 -3.90 -4.24
N ARG A 147 -15.41 -3.05 -4.84
CA ARG A 147 -15.93 -3.24 -6.21
C ARG A 147 -15.95 -1.92 -6.98
N GLY A 148 -16.25 -2.02 -8.28
CA GLY A 148 -16.33 -0.88 -9.19
C GLY A 148 -14.98 -0.29 -9.55
N ASP A 149 -14.99 1.01 -9.82
CA ASP A 149 -13.82 1.74 -10.29
C ASP A 149 -12.85 2.10 -9.16
N TYR A 150 -11.56 2.02 -9.48
CA TYR A 150 -10.52 2.66 -8.69
C TYR A 150 -10.67 4.19 -8.78
N ILE A 151 -10.79 4.86 -7.63
CA ILE A 151 -10.92 6.32 -7.59
C ILE A 151 -9.57 7.03 -7.83
N GLY A 152 -9.50 8.33 -7.53
CA GLY A 152 -8.25 9.10 -7.62
C GLY A 152 -7.14 8.58 -6.70
N TRP A 153 -6.00 9.27 -6.68
CA TRP A 153 -5.03 9.08 -5.60
C TRP A 153 -5.70 9.48 -4.28
N PHE A 154 -5.86 8.51 -3.39
CA PHE A 154 -6.56 8.62 -2.09
C PHE A 154 -5.79 7.94 -0.96
N HIS A 155 -4.68 7.29 -1.30
CA HIS A 155 -3.82 6.50 -0.43
C HIS A 155 -2.37 6.59 -0.92
N MET A 156 -1.42 6.11 -0.13
CA MET A 156 -0.02 5.97 -0.53
C MET A 156 0.57 4.67 0.03
N VAL A 157 1.55 4.11 -0.68
CA VAL A 157 2.39 3.03 -0.18
C VAL A 157 3.85 3.49 -0.16
N ASN A 158 4.67 2.88 0.69
CA ASN A 158 6.11 3.03 0.65
C ASN A 158 6.72 1.86 -0.13
N ILE A 159 7.73 2.15 -0.97
CA ILE A 159 8.46 1.14 -1.74
C ILE A 159 9.90 1.14 -1.27
N VAL A 160 10.27 0.10 -0.52
CA VAL A 160 11.62 -0.14 0.01
C VAL A 160 12.40 -0.96 -1.01
N THR A 161 13.65 -0.59 -1.26
CA THR A 161 14.62 -1.39 -2.02
C THR A 161 15.74 -1.84 -1.07
N LEU A 162 15.99 -3.14 -1.01
CA LEU A 162 17.07 -3.73 -0.22
C LEU A 162 18.40 -3.72 -1.00
N PRO A 163 19.57 -3.88 -0.34
CA PRO A 163 20.89 -3.82 -1.00
C PRO A 163 21.12 -4.89 -2.08
N ASP A 164 20.36 -5.99 -2.05
CA ASP A 164 20.34 -7.05 -3.07
C ASP A 164 19.47 -6.72 -4.30
N GLY A 165 18.81 -5.55 -4.30
CA GLY A 165 17.91 -5.09 -5.36
C GLY A 165 16.46 -5.57 -5.21
N HIS A 166 16.12 -6.39 -4.21
CA HIS A 166 14.75 -6.81 -3.98
C HIS A 166 13.90 -5.63 -3.45
N LYS A 167 12.74 -5.43 -4.07
CA LYS A 167 11.78 -4.38 -3.69
C LYS A 167 10.61 -4.93 -2.89
N TYR A 168 10.14 -4.14 -1.92
CA TYR A 168 9.02 -4.45 -1.06
C TYR A 168 8.05 -3.26 -0.98
N MET A 169 6.76 -3.53 -1.13
CA MET A 169 5.69 -2.63 -0.71
C MET A 169 5.56 -2.70 0.82
N VAL A 170 5.51 -1.54 1.46
CA VAL A 170 5.26 -1.38 2.88
C VAL A 170 4.12 -0.36 3.04
N ASP A 171 3.04 -0.79 3.67
CA ASP A 171 1.82 0.01 3.83
C ASP A 171 1.27 -0.20 5.24
N VAL A 172 1.55 0.75 6.12
CA VAL A 172 1.19 0.68 7.53
C VAL A 172 -0.19 1.30 7.81
N ALA A 173 -0.70 2.16 6.92
CA ALA A 173 -1.80 3.07 7.21
C ALA A 173 -3.03 2.94 6.28
N PHE A 174 -3.18 1.82 5.57
CA PHE A 174 -4.43 1.51 4.83
C PHE A 174 -5.63 1.21 5.75
N GLY A 175 -5.38 0.89 7.02
CA GLY A 175 -6.38 0.44 7.98
C GLY A 175 -6.56 -1.09 7.99
N GLY A 176 -7.72 -1.56 8.43
CA GLY A 176 -7.84 -2.92 8.99
C GLY A 176 -7.60 -4.09 8.03
N ASP A 177 -7.60 -3.87 6.72
CA ASP A 177 -7.28 -4.90 5.71
C ASP A 177 -5.97 -4.60 4.95
N GLY A 178 -5.11 -3.74 5.53
CA GLY A 178 -3.74 -3.54 5.09
C GLY A 178 -2.89 -4.81 5.28
N ALA A 179 -1.70 -4.80 4.68
CA ALA A 179 -0.76 -5.90 4.82
C ALA A 179 -0.09 -5.86 6.20
N THR A 180 -0.12 -6.97 6.95
CA THR A 180 0.49 -7.08 8.29
C THR A 180 2.01 -7.26 8.24
N ARG A 181 2.60 -7.32 7.04
CA ARG A 181 4.04 -7.50 6.79
C ARG A 181 4.43 -6.89 5.43
N PRO A 182 5.69 -6.48 5.22
CA PRO A 182 6.19 -6.06 3.91
C PRO A 182 5.90 -7.12 2.82
N LEU A 183 5.35 -6.69 1.68
CA LEU A 183 5.07 -7.56 0.54
C LEU A 183 6.13 -7.36 -0.53
N ALA A 184 6.89 -8.42 -0.83
CA ALA A 184 7.82 -8.40 -1.96
C ALA A 184 7.08 -8.04 -3.26
N LEU A 185 7.67 -7.18 -4.09
CA LEU A 185 7.16 -6.79 -5.40
C LEU A 185 7.34 -7.94 -6.42
N VAL A 186 6.67 -9.06 -6.16
CA VAL A 186 6.67 -10.30 -6.94
C VAL A 186 5.22 -10.66 -7.26
N PRO A 187 4.81 -10.73 -8.55
CA PRO A 187 3.42 -10.92 -8.92
C PRO A 187 2.92 -12.33 -8.54
N GLY A 188 1.70 -12.41 -8.05
CA GLY A 188 0.99 -13.65 -7.76
C GLY A 188 1.38 -14.34 -6.44
N ARG A 189 2.43 -13.90 -5.75
CA ARG A 189 2.87 -14.50 -4.47
C ARG A 189 1.85 -14.19 -3.37
N ALA A 190 1.02 -15.16 -3.04
CA ALA A 190 0.13 -15.12 -1.89
C ALA A 190 0.92 -15.31 -0.59
N VAL A 191 0.55 -14.56 0.44
CA VAL A 191 1.03 -14.72 1.82
C VAL A 191 -0.15 -14.65 2.79
N ARG A 192 -0.04 -15.32 3.93
CA ARG A 192 -1.00 -15.21 5.02
C ARG A 192 -0.92 -13.81 5.64
N ASN A 193 -2.08 -13.18 5.83
CA ASN A 193 -2.24 -11.88 6.48
C ASN A 193 -2.77 -12.09 7.90
N LEU A 194 -3.95 -11.57 8.23
CA LEU A 194 -4.62 -11.83 9.50
C LEU A 194 -5.57 -13.05 9.41
N GLY A 195 -5.39 -14.05 10.28
CA GLY A 195 -6.32 -15.17 10.40
C GLY A 195 -6.28 -16.14 9.23
N LEU A 196 -7.42 -16.33 8.55
CA LEU A 196 -7.53 -17.07 7.28
C LEU A 196 -7.39 -16.17 6.04
N GLN A 197 -7.15 -14.86 6.21
CA GLN A 197 -6.97 -13.95 5.08
C GLN A 197 -5.62 -14.20 4.41
N GLU A 198 -5.61 -14.26 3.09
CA GLU A 198 -4.40 -14.23 2.26
C GLU A 198 -4.38 -12.94 1.45
N VAL A 199 -3.20 -12.40 1.22
CA VAL A 199 -2.97 -11.18 0.43
C VAL A 199 -1.88 -11.41 -0.60
N ARG A 200 -1.93 -10.70 -1.72
CA ARG A 200 -0.92 -10.75 -2.78
C ARG A 200 -0.84 -9.43 -3.53
N LEU A 201 0.29 -9.25 -4.22
CA LEU A 201 0.44 -8.25 -5.28
C LEU A 201 0.35 -8.94 -6.64
N VAL A 202 -0.30 -8.32 -7.61
CA VAL A 202 -0.31 -8.76 -9.03
C VAL A 202 0.03 -7.59 -9.95
N ARG A 203 0.47 -7.87 -11.18
CA ARG A 203 0.78 -6.88 -12.22
C ARG A 203 -0.33 -6.87 -13.26
N GLU A 204 -1.23 -5.90 -13.17
CA GLU A 204 -2.44 -5.84 -14.01
C GLU A 204 -2.73 -4.38 -14.40
N ALA A 205 -3.26 -4.15 -15.60
CA ALA A 205 -3.81 -2.84 -15.95
C ALA A 205 -5.21 -2.70 -15.31
N ILE A 206 -5.41 -1.70 -14.45
CA ILE A 206 -6.73 -1.45 -13.85
C ILE A 206 -7.79 -1.15 -14.93
N PRO A 207 -9.07 -1.51 -14.75
CA PRO A 207 -10.06 -1.50 -15.83
C PRO A 207 -10.18 -0.18 -16.60
N GLN A 208 -10.03 0.96 -15.92
CA GLN A 208 -10.24 2.29 -16.53
C GLN A 208 -9.04 2.82 -17.32
N LEU A 209 -7.90 2.10 -17.34
CA LEU A 209 -6.80 2.44 -18.24
C LEU A 209 -7.13 2.00 -19.67
N VAL A 210 -7.22 2.98 -20.57
CA VAL A 210 -7.38 2.78 -22.02
C VAL A 210 -6.17 2.04 -22.60
N ASP A 211 -4.95 2.49 -22.22
CA ASP A 211 -3.71 1.78 -22.54
C ASP A 211 -3.53 0.59 -21.59
N ARG A 212 -3.86 -0.60 -22.09
CA ARG A 212 -3.76 -1.87 -21.35
C ARG A 212 -2.32 -2.33 -21.10
N SER A 213 -1.31 -1.69 -21.69
CA SER A 213 0.10 -1.99 -21.43
C SER A 213 0.62 -1.37 -20.12
N GLN A 214 -0.08 -0.38 -19.58
CA GLN A 214 0.28 0.31 -18.33
C GLN A 214 -0.11 -0.54 -17.11
N LEU A 215 0.68 -1.59 -16.85
CA LEU A 215 0.49 -2.47 -15.70
C LEU A 215 0.80 -1.74 -14.38
N GLN A 216 -0.13 -1.85 -13.43
CA GLN A 216 0.02 -1.38 -12.06
C GLN A 216 0.22 -2.57 -11.12
N TRP A 217 0.81 -2.31 -9.96
CA TRP A 217 0.73 -3.24 -8.83
C TRP A 217 -0.65 -3.15 -8.22
N VAL A 218 -1.37 -4.28 -8.14
CA VAL A 218 -2.70 -4.34 -7.53
C VAL A 218 -2.62 -5.19 -6.26
N TYR A 219 -2.99 -4.61 -5.13
CA TYR A 219 -3.11 -5.30 -3.84
C TYR A 219 -4.45 -6.00 -3.75
N GLN A 220 -4.40 -7.33 -3.69
CA GLN A 220 -5.54 -8.23 -3.63
C GLN A 220 -5.56 -9.01 -2.33
N TYR A 221 -6.76 -9.32 -1.84
CA TYR A 221 -6.99 -10.22 -0.70
C TYR A 221 -8.02 -11.29 -1.05
N ARG A 222 -8.01 -12.39 -0.30
CA ARG A 222 -9.14 -13.33 -0.19
C ARG A 222 -9.28 -13.82 1.23
N ASN A 223 -10.48 -14.25 1.61
CA ASN A 223 -10.75 -14.82 2.93
C ASN A 223 -10.86 -16.35 2.79
N GLY A 224 -9.78 -17.06 3.14
CA GLY A 224 -9.65 -18.51 2.94
C GLY A 224 -9.27 -18.89 1.50
N ALA A 225 -8.60 -20.04 1.36
CA ALA A 225 -8.00 -20.46 0.08
C ALA A 225 -9.01 -20.74 -1.06
N ALA A 226 -10.28 -21.00 -0.72
CA ALA A 226 -11.37 -21.20 -1.67
C ALA A 226 -12.14 -19.91 -2.02
N GLY A 227 -11.81 -18.77 -1.38
CA GLY A 227 -12.47 -17.49 -1.64
C GLY A 227 -11.90 -16.75 -2.86
N ASP A 228 -12.73 -15.90 -3.46
CA ASP A 228 -12.34 -15.06 -4.59
C ASP A 228 -11.31 -13.99 -4.21
N TRP A 229 -10.39 -13.72 -5.14
CA TRP A 229 -9.46 -12.61 -5.05
C TRP A 229 -10.17 -11.29 -5.34
N ASN A 230 -10.19 -10.40 -4.36
CA ASN A 230 -10.78 -9.07 -4.44
C ASN A 230 -9.68 -8.01 -4.31
N ALA A 231 -9.80 -6.90 -5.03
CA ALA A 231 -8.74 -5.89 -5.12
C ALA A 231 -9.10 -4.60 -4.36
N TYR A 232 -8.23 -4.19 -3.44
CA TYR A 232 -8.43 -2.97 -2.63
C TYR A 232 -7.87 -1.72 -3.29
N TYR A 233 -6.63 -1.78 -3.80
CA TYR A 233 -5.97 -0.63 -4.37
C TYR A 233 -4.94 -1.02 -5.43
N ALA A 234 -4.57 -0.05 -6.26
CA ALA A 234 -3.56 -0.15 -7.29
C ALA A 234 -2.59 1.04 -7.24
N PHE A 235 -1.31 0.77 -7.47
CA PHE A 235 -0.25 1.79 -7.48
C PHE A 235 0.75 1.52 -8.61
N ALA A 236 1.45 2.57 -9.03
CA ALA A 236 2.59 2.49 -9.93
C ALA A 236 3.88 2.72 -9.14
N GLU A 237 5.03 2.34 -9.69
CA GLU A 237 6.36 2.63 -9.12
C GLU A 237 6.84 4.08 -9.41
N VAL A 238 5.90 5.01 -9.62
CA VAL A 238 6.21 6.43 -9.79
C VAL A 238 6.48 7.02 -8.41
N GLU A 239 7.67 7.58 -8.23
CA GLU A 239 8.06 8.27 -7.00
C GLU A 239 7.22 9.54 -6.82
N PHE A 240 6.53 9.62 -5.68
CA PHE A 240 5.81 10.81 -5.23
C PHE A 240 6.74 11.65 -4.38
N LEU A 241 6.89 12.91 -4.78
CA LEU A 241 7.53 13.92 -3.96
C LEU A 241 6.60 14.35 -2.83
N HIS A 242 7.15 14.97 -1.80
CA HIS A 242 6.35 15.54 -0.70
C HIS A 242 5.29 16.54 -1.21
N ALA A 243 5.59 17.29 -2.27
CA ALA A 243 4.64 18.19 -2.93
C ALA A 243 3.44 17.45 -3.57
N ASP A 244 3.65 16.25 -4.12
CA ASP A 244 2.54 15.43 -4.66
C ASP A 244 1.66 14.92 -3.52
N LEU A 245 2.28 14.50 -2.41
CA LEU A 245 1.56 14.08 -1.20
C LEU A 245 0.74 15.23 -0.60
N GLU A 246 1.24 16.47 -0.60
CA GLU A 246 0.47 17.63 -0.12
C GLU A 246 -0.72 18.00 -1.02
N ILE A 247 -0.62 17.80 -2.35
CA ILE A 247 -1.76 17.96 -3.27
C ILE A 247 -2.84 16.90 -2.96
N VAL A 248 -2.45 15.65 -2.73
CA VAL A 248 -3.38 14.58 -2.35
C VAL A 248 -3.96 14.83 -0.95
N ASN A 249 -3.15 15.27 0.00
CA ASN A 249 -3.55 15.65 1.36
C ASN A 249 -4.66 16.70 1.34
N PHE A 250 -4.42 17.83 0.67
CA PHE A 250 -5.39 18.91 0.54
C PHE A 250 -6.76 18.43 0.05
N PHE A 251 -6.78 17.55 -0.96
CA PHE A 251 -8.03 16.98 -1.46
C PHE A 251 -8.67 16.01 -0.46
N VAL A 252 -7.91 15.04 0.06
CA VAL A 252 -8.47 13.95 0.86
C VAL A 252 -8.87 14.42 2.27
N SER A 253 -8.14 15.35 2.89
CA SER A 253 -8.46 15.90 4.21
C SER A 253 -9.38 17.13 4.15
N GLY A 254 -9.36 17.90 3.05
CA GLY A 254 -10.02 19.21 2.97
C GLY A 254 -11.32 19.23 2.16
N ARG A 255 -11.54 18.29 1.23
CA ARG A 255 -12.75 18.29 0.40
C ARG A 255 -13.95 17.75 1.16
N VAL A 256 -14.80 18.65 1.65
CA VAL A 256 -16.13 18.31 2.19
C VAL A 256 -17.10 17.97 1.05
N GLY A 257 -17.81 16.85 1.18
CA GLY A 257 -18.86 16.42 0.26
C GLY A 257 -18.39 15.82 -1.07
N GLY A 258 -19.34 15.20 -1.78
CA GLY A 258 -19.08 14.46 -3.01
C GLY A 258 -18.62 13.01 -2.77
N GLY A 259 -18.91 12.44 -1.60
CA GLY A 259 -18.52 11.09 -1.23
C GLY A 259 -17.05 10.99 -0.78
N ASN A 260 -16.53 12.05 -0.16
CA ASN A 260 -15.21 11.97 0.46
C ASN A 260 -15.34 11.29 1.83
N PHE A 261 -15.33 9.96 1.78
CA PHE A 261 -15.48 9.11 2.96
C PHE A 261 -14.47 9.39 4.07
N GLN A 262 -13.32 10.02 3.79
CA GLN A 262 -12.29 10.35 4.79
C GLN A 262 -12.67 11.57 5.66
N THR A 263 -13.48 12.50 5.14
CA THR A 263 -14.03 13.65 5.89
C THR A 263 -15.47 13.41 6.37
N GLU A 264 -16.16 12.45 5.77
CA GLU A 264 -17.58 12.15 6.04
C GLU A 264 -17.77 11.07 7.13
N ASN A 265 -16.71 10.35 7.54
CA ASN A 265 -16.79 9.23 8.48
C ASN A 265 -15.65 9.25 9.51
N VAL A 266 -15.98 8.86 10.75
CA VAL A 266 -15.00 8.57 11.80
C VAL A 266 -14.53 7.13 11.64
N PHE A 267 -13.23 6.96 11.38
CA PHE A 267 -12.57 5.66 11.38
C PHE A 267 -11.41 5.68 12.36
N VAL A 268 -11.30 4.67 13.21
CA VAL A 268 -10.09 4.34 13.97
C VAL A 268 -9.78 2.87 13.75
N VAL A 269 -8.52 2.51 13.56
CA VAL A 269 -8.08 1.13 13.37
C VAL A 269 -6.84 0.91 14.23
N ALA A 270 -6.81 -0.22 14.92
CA ALA A 270 -5.63 -0.71 15.59
C ALA A 270 -5.44 -2.19 15.26
N PHE A 271 -4.21 -2.61 14.98
CA PHE A 271 -3.83 -4.02 15.02
C PHE A 271 -3.50 -4.42 16.47
N LEU A 272 -3.85 -5.64 16.84
CA LEU A 272 -3.59 -6.20 18.16
C LEU A 272 -2.38 -7.12 18.08
N SER A 273 -1.36 -6.78 18.86
CA SER A 273 -0.15 -7.57 19.09
C SER A 273 -0.37 -8.61 20.20
N GLY A 274 0.28 -9.76 20.07
CA GLY A 274 0.38 -10.77 21.13
C GLY A 274 1.66 -11.59 20.97
N ARG A 275 2.07 -12.27 22.05
CA ARG A 275 3.09 -13.32 21.95
C ARG A 275 2.39 -14.57 21.42
N GLY A 276 2.92 -15.14 20.34
CA GLY A 276 2.37 -16.37 19.77
C GLY A 276 2.86 -17.60 20.53
N GLU A 277 1.94 -18.33 21.15
CA GLU A 277 2.17 -19.74 21.54
C GLU A 277 1.87 -20.60 20.30
N GLY A 278 2.89 -21.04 19.55
CA GLY A 278 2.67 -21.85 18.35
C GLY A 278 3.92 -22.17 17.53
N GLU A 279 4.12 -23.46 17.26
CA GLU A 279 5.26 -24.07 16.59
C GLU A 279 5.45 -23.58 15.13
N GLY A 280 6.68 -23.18 14.76
CA GLY A 280 7.06 -22.79 13.40
C GLY A 280 8.45 -22.14 13.33
N GLU A 281 8.96 -21.87 12.13
CA GLU A 281 10.30 -21.26 11.89
C GLU A 281 10.42 -19.78 12.33
N GLU A 282 9.32 -19.17 12.76
CA GLU A 282 9.26 -17.81 13.34
C GLU A 282 9.52 -17.91 14.85
N GLY A 283 10.72 -17.51 15.28
CA GLY A 283 11.29 -17.84 16.60
C GLY A 283 10.50 -17.40 17.84
N GLU A 284 10.74 -18.10 18.95
CA GLU A 284 10.14 -17.82 20.26
C GLU A 284 10.34 -16.35 20.67
N GLY A 285 9.24 -15.68 21.02
CA GLY A 285 9.25 -14.29 21.47
C GLY A 285 8.96 -13.22 20.39
N GLU A 286 8.78 -13.59 19.12
CA GLU A 286 8.35 -12.64 18.09
C GLU A 286 6.93 -12.10 18.36
N VAL A 287 6.74 -10.77 18.25
CA VAL A 287 5.44 -10.11 18.41
C VAL A 287 4.61 -10.34 17.16
N LYS A 288 3.50 -11.07 17.28
CA LYS A 288 2.62 -11.41 16.16
C LYS A 288 1.34 -10.59 16.19
N ILE A 289 0.85 -10.19 15.02
CA ILE A 289 -0.45 -9.54 14.88
C ILE A 289 -1.53 -10.62 14.99
N ILE A 290 -2.20 -10.68 16.15
CA ILE A 290 -3.22 -11.66 16.50
C ILE A 290 -4.65 -11.20 16.13
N GLY A 291 -4.84 -9.90 15.93
CA GLY A 291 -6.16 -9.35 15.69
C GLY A 291 -6.16 -7.90 15.20
N LYS A 292 -7.37 -7.34 15.10
CA LYS A 292 -7.60 -5.92 14.82
C LYS A 292 -8.88 -5.44 15.51
N ARG A 293 -8.89 -4.17 15.91
CA ARG A 293 -10.07 -3.41 16.32
C ARG A 293 -10.30 -2.24 15.37
N MET A 294 -11.56 -1.94 15.11
CA MET A 294 -11.99 -0.93 14.14
C MET A 294 -13.21 -0.19 14.70
N LEU A 295 -13.07 1.10 15.02
CA LEU A 295 -14.19 1.98 15.31
C LEU A 295 -14.62 2.63 13.99
N VAL A 296 -15.88 2.44 13.59
CA VAL A 296 -16.44 3.02 12.35
C VAL A 296 -17.76 3.69 12.68
N ASN A 297 -17.80 5.03 12.61
CA ASN A 297 -18.99 5.85 12.89
C ASN A 297 -19.70 5.50 14.22
N GLY A 298 -18.92 5.25 15.28
CA GLY A 298 -19.47 4.82 16.57
C GLY A 298 -19.81 3.32 16.68
N VAL A 299 -19.34 2.47 15.76
CA VAL A 299 -19.46 1.01 15.89
C VAL A 299 -18.07 0.40 16.07
N LEU A 300 -17.77 -0.06 17.29
CA LEU A 300 -16.54 -0.78 17.60
C LEU A 300 -16.66 -2.24 17.16
N LYS A 301 -15.76 -2.66 16.29
CA LYS A 301 -15.69 -4.00 15.70
C LYS A 301 -14.34 -4.63 16.00
N GLU A 302 -14.30 -5.94 16.16
CA GLU A 302 -13.08 -6.69 16.44
C GLU A 302 -12.99 -7.94 15.56
N ASN A 303 -11.78 -8.31 15.18
CA ASN A 303 -11.49 -9.54 14.46
C ASN A 303 -10.16 -10.12 14.97
N LEU A 304 -10.22 -11.25 15.67
CA LEU A 304 -9.05 -11.97 16.22
C LEU A 304 -8.61 -13.10 15.28
N GLY A 305 -8.47 -12.81 13.99
CA GLY A 305 -8.14 -13.78 12.94
C GLY A 305 -9.31 -14.64 12.44
N GLY A 306 -10.55 -14.29 12.80
CA GLY A 306 -11.77 -15.02 12.46
C GLY A 306 -12.79 -14.19 11.68
N LYS A 307 -14.07 -14.34 12.02
CA LYS A 307 -15.13 -13.42 11.57
C LYS A 307 -15.10 -12.14 12.40
N THR A 308 -15.35 -11.00 11.77
CA THR A 308 -15.48 -9.72 12.48
C THR A 308 -16.76 -9.72 13.31
N ARG A 309 -16.65 -9.42 14.61
CA ARG A 309 -17.78 -9.21 15.54
C ARG A 309 -17.95 -7.73 15.86
N VAL A 310 -19.18 -7.30 16.15
CA VAL A 310 -19.42 -6.01 16.82
C VAL A 310 -19.16 -6.22 18.31
N VAL A 311 -18.34 -5.35 18.90
CA VAL A 311 -18.06 -5.33 20.35
C VAL A 311 -19.00 -4.36 21.05
N ARG A 312 -19.21 -3.17 20.46
CA ARG A 312 -20.04 -2.09 21.05
C ARG A 312 -20.57 -1.15 19.95
N VAL A 313 -21.66 -0.46 20.26
CA VAL A 313 -22.16 0.71 19.51
C VAL A 313 -22.19 1.90 20.47
N CYS A 314 -21.35 2.91 20.22
CA CYS A 314 -21.17 4.12 21.02
C CYS A 314 -22.20 5.20 20.62
N GLN A 315 -22.70 5.96 21.59
CA GLN A 315 -23.73 6.98 21.36
C GLN A 315 -23.26 8.37 21.79
N GLY A 316 -23.80 9.42 21.14
CA GLY A 316 -23.42 10.80 21.43
C GLY A 316 -21.92 11.07 21.28
N GLU A 317 -21.35 11.78 22.25
CA GLU A 317 -19.94 12.20 22.28
C GLU A 317 -18.95 11.04 22.52
N GLU A 318 -19.42 9.88 23.02
CA GLU A 318 -18.61 8.65 23.19
C GLU A 318 -17.97 8.18 21.88
N ARG A 319 -18.59 8.52 20.74
CA ARG A 319 -18.10 8.19 19.39
C ARG A 319 -16.73 8.79 19.08
N GLU A 320 -16.39 9.90 19.73
CA GLU A 320 -15.10 10.57 19.58
C GLU A 320 -14.16 10.24 20.75
N SER A 321 -14.69 10.08 21.97
CA SER A 321 -13.87 9.80 23.16
C SER A 321 -13.44 8.33 23.30
N GLU A 322 -14.21 7.31 22.88
CA GLU A 322 -13.77 5.91 23.03
C GLU A 322 -12.51 5.58 22.19
N GLY A 323 -12.30 6.27 21.07
CA GLY A 323 -11.05 6.21 20.30
C GLY A 323 -9.86 6.90 20.98
N LEU A 324 -10.12 7.83 21.90
CA LEU A 324 -9.14 8.63 22.62
C LEU A 324 -8.78 8.07 24.01
N GLU A 325 -9.75 7.47 24.71
CA GLU A 325 -9.68 7.28 26.18
C GLU A 325 -9.67 5.82 26.65
N GLY A 326 -9.46 4.85 25.74
CA GLY A 326 -9.07 3.49 26.14
C GLY A 326 -9.88 2.35 25.52
N GLY A 327 -11.09 2.58 25.02
CA GLY A 327 -11.99 1.50 24.58
C GLY A 327 -11.47 0.61 23.44
N ILE A 328 -10.61 1.14 22.55
CA ILE A 328 -9.91 0.34 21.53
C ILE A 328 -8.78 -0.51 22.14
N TRP A 329 -8.24 -0.10 23.28
CA TRP A 329 -7.02 -0.63 23.91
C TRP A 329 -7.31 -1.54 25.11
N ASP A 330 -8.50 -1.46 25.72
CA ASP A 330 -8.88 -2.27 26.88
C ASP A 330 -9.13 -3.74 26.51
N SER A 331 -8.39 -4.64 27.14
CA SER A 331 -8.59 -6.09 27.04
C SER A 331 -9.84 -6.51 27.82
N THR A 332 -10.87 -6.99 27.13
CA THR A 332 -12.01 -7.67 27.78
C THR A 332 -11.67 -9.13 28.07
N ASP A 333 -10.63 -9.35 28.88
CA ASP A 333 -10.30 -10.64 29.47
C ASP A 333 -10.71 -10.61 30.94
N GLY A 334 -11.75 -11.37 31.27
CA GLY A 334 -12.43 -11.27 32.56
C GLY A 334 -13.71 -12.10 32.61
N GLY A 335 -13.62 -13.38 32.24
CA GLY A 335 -14.69 -14.33 32.55
C GLY A 335 -14.75 -14.57 34.05
N GLY A 336 -15.66 -13.90 34.75
CA GLY A 336 -15.71 -13.88 36.22
C GLY A 336 -17.05 -13.41 36.80
N ASP A 337 -18.02 -14.32 36.77
CA ASP A 337 -19.24 -14.40 37.59
C ASP A 337 -20.28 -13.24 37.57
N GLN A 338 -21.52 -13.59 37.95
CA GLN A 338 -22.65 -12.66 38.09
C GLN A 338 -22.71 -12.14 39.54
N GLY A 339 -22.59 -10.83 39.75
CA GLY A 339 -22.57 -10.29 41.12
C GLY A 339 -22.69 -8.78 41.25
N ASP A 340 -23.92 -8.28 41.08
CA ASP A 340 -24.57 -7.13 41.74
C ASP A 340 -23.84 -5.78 42.04
N GLN A 341 -24.62 -4.70 41.83
CA GLN A 341 -24.41 -3.30 42.24
C GLN A 341 -23.29 -2.49 41.57
N GLY A 342 -23.65 -1.27 41.15
CA GLY A 342 -22.77 -0.40 40.36
C GLY A 342 -22.10 0.68 41.20
N GLU A 343 -20.81 0.91 40.93
CA GLU A 343 -20.12 2.14 41.29
C GLU A 343 -19.78 2.94 40.03
N GLN A 344 -20.15 4.21 40.03
CA GLN A 344 -19.75 5.16 38.99
C GLN A 344 -18.28 5.51 39.19
N CYS A 345 -17.41 5.09 38.26
CA CYS A 345 -16.01 5.51 38.25
C CYS A 345 -15.89 7.02 38.05
N ARG A 346 -15.73 7.76 39.16
CA ARG A 346 -15.29 9.16 39.15
C ARG A 346 -13.80 9.26 38.83
N VAL A 347 -13.44 10.27 38.05
CA VAL A 347 -12.06 10.60 37.73
C VAL A 347 -11.51 11.58 38.76
N GLU A 348 -10.52 11.16 39.56
CA GLU A 348 -9.62 12.05 40.28
C GLU A 348 -8.16 11.57 40.19
N GLY A 349 -7.22 12.53 40.06
CA GLY A 349 -5.81 12.31 40.37
C GLY A 349 -5.03 11.37 39.44
N GLY A 350 -4.67 11.87 38.25
CA GLY A 350 -3.92 11.10 37.25
C GLY A 350 -2.65 10.42 37.80
N ARG A 351 -2.64 9.08 37.76
CA ARG A 351 -1.46 8.21 37.91
C ARG A 351 -1.58 7.00 36.98
N ARG A 352 -0.44 6.41 36.62
CA ARG A 352 -0.33 5.24 35.73
C ARG A 352 -1.18 4.08 36.22
N TRP A 353 -1.83 3.39 35.29
CA TRP A 353 -2.19 1.99 35.44
C TRP A 353 -1.12 1.11 34.79
N ALA A 354 -0.66 0.12 35.56
CA ALA A 354 0.05 -1.03 35.04
C ALA A 354 -0.88 -2.22 35.25
N CYS A 355 -1.64 -2.59 34.21
CA CYS A 355 -2.43 -3.81 34.21
C CYS A 355 -1.56 -4.93 33.60
N GLY A 356 -1.26 -5.96 34.41
CA GLY A 356 -0.53 -7.12 33.91
C GLY A 356 -1.41 -7.94 32.96
N GLY A 357 -0.83 -8.44 31.86
CA GLY A 357 -1.51 -9.36 30.96
C GLY A 357 -1.17 -9.20 29.47
N VAL A 358 -0.89 -7.98 29.00
CA VAL A 358 -0.47 -7.74 27.59
C VAL A 358 0.61 -6.66 27.54
N GLU A 359 1.86 -7.05 27.23
CA GLU A 359 2.95 -6.10 26.98
C GLU A 359 2.95 -5.65 25.51
N GLY A 360 2.96 -4.33 25.29
CA GLY A 360 3.30 -3.72 24.01
C GLY A 360 2.16 -3.66 22.99
N VAL A 361 1.25 -2.70 23.17
CA VAL A 361 0.25 -2.32 22.16
C VAL A 361 0.61 -0.96 21.57
N GLU A 362 0.93 -0.92 20.27
CA GLU A 362 1.32 0.31 19.57
C GLU A 362 0.07 1.15 19.19
N LYS A 363 0.15 2.46 19.40
CA LYS A 363 -1.01 3.37 19.34
C LYS A 363 -1.19 3.98 17.94
N GLU A 364 -2.21 3.53 17.21
CA GLU A 364 -2.75 4.22 16.03
C GLU A 364 -4.17 4.77 16.29
N THR A 365 -4.24 6.03 16.71
CA THR A 365 -5.51 6.74 16.96
C THR A 365 -5.80 7.75 15.85
N LYS A 366 -6.47 7.34 14.77
CA LYS A 366 -6.93 8.28 13.71
C LYS A 366 -8.03 9.20 14.26
N ILE A 367 -7.83 10.51 14.13
CA ILE A 367 -8.86 11.56 14.23
C ILE A 367 -8.53 12.60 13.17
N ALA A 368 -9.52 12.97 12.37
CA ALA A 368 -9.51 14.12 11.47
C ALA A 368 -10.33 15.24 12.12
#